data_AF-A0A7C9U1I4-F1
#
_entry.id   AF-A0A7C9U1I4-F1
#
_cell.length_a   1.000
_cell.length_b   1.000
_cell.length_c   1.000
_cell.angle_alpha   90.00
_cell.angle_beta   90.00
_cell.angle_gamma   90.00
#
_symmetry.space_group_name_H-M   'P 1'
#
loop_
_entity.id
_entity.type
_entity.pdbx_description
1 polymer ?
#
loop_
_entity_poly.entity_id
_entity_poly.type
_entity_poly.pdbx_seq_one_letter_code
_entity_poly.pdbx_strand_id
1 'polypeptide(L)'
;MKIADINNLFAYHKPTANQAERYQKLRKAAKAFAKQILQLTPESSEQTLAIRTLHQASMLANVAIAVNEPEAEAETEAESEAKDLGEVSDGYHTFNELYEHRHALYLVIANSGLIGSAWKSKKHYDGSSYNGWFLLGIETSEGDISYHLPDALWENAKVTKLERGKKWDGHNSQDVVNRLMRAAQNIA
;
A
#
# COMPACT_ATOMS: atom_id res chain seq x y z
N MET A 1 30.37 -14.18 15.55
CA MET A 1 29.97 -13.16 14.56
C MET A 1 31.22 -12.40 14.15
N LYS A 2 31.61 -12.51 12.88
CA LYS A 2 32.74 -11.80 12.27
C LYS A 2 32.29 -10.43 11.77
N ILE A 3 33.22 -9.50 11.51
CA ILE A 3 32.90 -8.17 10.96
C ILE A 3 32.12 -8.28 9.64
N ALA A 4 32.42 -9.29 8.81
CA ALA A 4 31.67 -9.58 7.59
C ALA A 4 30.19 -9.92 7.87
N ASP A 5 29.89 -10.68 8.92
CA ASP A 5 28.52 -11.03 9.33
C ASP A 5 27.75 -9.77 9.77
N ILE A 6 28.43 -8.83 10.45
CA ILE A 6 27.85 -7.55 10.88
C ILE A 6 27.49 -6.70 9.66
N ASN A 7 28.43 -6.52 8.73
CA ASN A 7 28.17 -5.73 7.53
C ASN A 7 27.01 -6.32 6.70
N ASN A 8 26.90 -7.64 6.65
CA ASN A 8 25.81 -8.32 5.96
C ASN A 8 24.44 -8.08 6.62
N LEU A 9 24.39 -8.03 7.96
CA LEU A 9 23.15 -7.73 8.71
C LEU A 9 22.59 -6.33 8.42
N PHE A 10 23.45 -5.36 8.07
CA PHE A 10 23.06 -3.98 7.78
C PHE A 10 23.04 -3.64 6.28
N ALA A 11 23.28 -4.63 5.41
CA ALA A 11 23.22 -4.46 3.96
C ALA A 11 21.76 -4.48 3.45
N TYR A 12 21.50 -3.77 2.35
CA TYR A 12 20.24 -3.89 1.64
C TYR A 12 20.22 -5.19 0.83
N HIS A 13 19.29 -6.10 1.18
CA HIS A 13 19.08 -7.35 0.48
C HIS A 13 17.89 -7.22 -0.47
N LYS A 14 18.16 -7.18 -1.77
CA LYS A 14 17.10 -7.10 -2.79
C LYS A 14 16.23 -8.37 -2.69
N PRO A 15 14.91 -8.24 -2.49
CA PRO A 15 14.05 -9.42 -2.35
C PRO A 15 14.03 -10.28 -3.62
N THR A 16 14.18 -11.61 -3.47
CA THR A 16 13.95 -12.58 -4.55
C THR A 16 12.47 -13.00 -4.59
N ALA A 17 11.97 -13.44 -5.75
CA ALA A 17 10.55 -13.75 -5.96
C ALA A 17 9.97 -14.78 -4.96
N ASN A 18 10.78 -15.73 -4.48
CA ASN A 18 10.36 -16.81 -3.57
C ASN A 18 10.46 -16.43 -2.07
N GLN A 19 11.06 -15.28 -1.71
CA GLN A 19 11.16 -14.88 -0.30
C GLN A 19 9.80 -14.59 0.33
N ALA A 20 8.93 -13.89 -0.40
CA ALA A 20 7.61 -13.52 0.08
C ALA A 20 6.76 -14.75 0.44
N GLU A 21 6.80 -15.79 -0.39
CA GLU A 21 6.08 -17.04 -0.15
C GLU A 21 6.58 -17.75 1.12
N ARG A 22 7.90 -17.82 1.31
CA ARG A 22 8.50 -18.43 2.50
C ARG A 22 8.18 -17.64 3.78
N TYR A 23 8.20 -16.31 3.72
CA TYR A 23 7.72 -15.47 4.83
C TYR A 23 6.27 -15.79 5.19
N GLN A 24 5.40 -15.92 4.20
CA GLN A 24 3.99 -16.24 4.41
C GLN A 24 3.81 -17.63 5.03
N LYS A 25 4.54 -18.65 4.55
CA LYS A 25 4.51 -20.01 5.12
C LYS A 25 4.91 -20.01 6.59
N LEU A 26 6.03 -19.35 6.93
CA LEU A 26 6.52 -19.23 8.32
C LEU A 26 5.51 -18.51 9.22
N ARG A 27 4.97 -17.36 8.77
CA ARG A 27 3.98 -16.59 9.52
C ARG A 27 2.66 -17.36 9.70
N LYS A 28 2.21 -18.08 8.68
CA LYS A 28 1.00 -18.93 8.74
C LYS A 28 1.16 -20.05 9.76
N ALA A 29 2.31 -20.74 9.75
CA ALA A 29 2.63 -21.79 10.71
C ALA A 29 2.70 -21.24 12.14
N ALA A 30 3.41 -20.13 12.36
CA ALA A 30 3.49 -19.47 13.67
C ALA A 30 2.11 -19.03 14.18
N LYS A 31 1.26 -18.45 13.31
CA LYS A 31 -0.11 -18.07 13.66
C LYS A 31 -0.98 -19.28 14.02
N ALA A 32 -0.85 -20.40 13.30
CA ALA A 32 -1.57 -21.62 13.62
C ALA A 32 -1.18 -22.16 15.00
N PHE A 33 0.12 -22.17 15.31
CA PHE A 33 0.59 -22.64 16.61
C PHE A 33 0.22 -21.67 17.75
N ALA A 34 0.27 -20.35 17.51
CA ALA A 34 -0.21 -19.36 18.48
C ALA A 34 -1.70 -19.55 18.85
N LYS A 35 -2.54 -19.93 17.88
CA LYS A 35 -3.95 -20.29 18.14
C LYS A 35 -4.07 -21.53 19.02
N GLN A 36 -3.22 -22.54 18.83
CA GLN A 36 -3.21 -23.72 19.68
C GLN A 36 -2.76 -23.39 21.10
N ILE A 37 -1.73 -22.56 21.27
CA ILE A 37 -1.29 -22.07 22.59
C ILE A 37 -2.44 -21.35 23.30
N LEU A 38 -3.14 -20.46 22.59
CA LEU A 38 -4.28 -19.73 23.14
C LEU A 38 -5.43 -20.66 23.59
N GLN A 39 -5.70 -21.74 22.83
CA GLN A 39 -6.81 -22.66 23.10
C GLN A 39 -6.49 -23.74 24.14
N LEU A 40 -5.23 -24.16 24.23
CA LEU A 40 -4.83 -25.33 25.01
C LEU A 40 -4.14 -24.98 26.34
N THR A 41 -3.87 -23.71 26.60
CA THR A 41 -3.31 -23.25 27.89
C THR A 41 -4.27 -22.29 28.59
N PRO A 42 -4.27 -22.24 29.93
CA PRO A 42 -4.98 -21.20 30.67
C PRO A 42 -4.45 -19.80 30.34
N GLU A 43 -5.28 -18.78 30.55
CA GLU A 43 -4.86 -17.39 30.47
C GLU A 43 -3.83 -17.09 31.57
N SER A 44 -2.61 -16.74 31.15
CA SER A 44 -1.52 -16.44 32.08
C SER A 44 -0.42 -15.60 31.43
N SER A 45 0.52 -15.14 32.25
CA SER A 45 1.77 -14.48 31.79
C SER A 45 2.57 -15.39 30.87
N GLU A 46 2.60 -16.69 31.14
CA GLU A 46 3.35 -17.69 30.38
C GLU A 46 2.71 -17.91 29.00
N GLN A 47 1.38 -17.96 28.92
CA GLN A 47 0.67 -18.02 27.63
C GLN A 47 1.02 -16.80 26.77
N THR A 48 0.97 -15.61 27.35
CA THR A 48 1.31 -14.36 26.66
C THR A 48 2.77 -14.37 26.19
N LEU A 49 3.70 -14.80 27.05
CA LEU A 49 5.12 -14.88 26.74
C LEU A 49 5.40 -15.90 25.65
N ALA A 50 4.73 -17.07 25.67
CA ALA A 50 4.87 -18.10 24.64
C ALA A 50 4.45 -17.59 23.26
N ILE A 51 3.31 -16.90 23.17
CA ILE A 51 2.81 -16.30 21.91
C ILE A 51 3.79 -15.22 21.40
N ARG A 52 4.29 -14.35 22.28
CA ARG A 52 5.25 -13.30 21.91
C ARG A 52 6.58 -13.87 21.44
N THR A 53 7.07 -14.90 22.12
CA THR A 53 8.32 -15.59 21.77
C THR A 53 8.19 -16.27 20.41
N LEU A 54 7.06 -16.94 20.15
CA LEU A 54 6.76 -17.54 18.85
C LEU A 54 6.69 -16.49 17.73
N HIS A 55 6.12 -15.31 18.00
CA HIS A 55 6.11 -14.21 17.05
C HIS A 55 7.53 -13.69 16.76
N GLN A 56 8.36 -13.50 17.79
CA GLN A 56 9.76 -13.12 17.62
C GLN A 56 10.55 -14.15 16.81
N ALA A 57 10.34 -15.45 17.09
CA ALA A 57 10.96 -16.54 16.33
C ALA A 57 10.56 -16.49 14.84
N SER A 58 9.29 -16.21 14.52
CA SER A 58 8.83 -16.04 13.15
C SER A 58 9.49 -14.85 12.45
N MET A 59 9.70 -13.74 13.15
CA MET A 59 10.41 -12.58 12.60
C MET A 59 11.88 -12.88 12.34
N LEU A 60 12.57 -13.55 13.27
CA LEU A 60 13.96 -13.98 13.10
C LEU A 60 14.13 -14.98 11.95
N ALA A 61 13.16 -15.88 11.75
CA ALA A 61 13.15 -16.79 10.61
C ALA A 61 13.04 -16.05 9.26
N ASN A 62 12.26 -14.96 9.19
CA ASN A 62 12.21 -14.11 8.00
C ASN A 62 13.54 -13.38 7.77
N VAL A 63 14.19 -12.89 8.84
CA VAL A 63 15.51 -12.26 8.75
C VAL A 63 16.56 -13.26 8.25
N ALA A 64 16.50 -14.52 8.71
CA ALA A 64 17.41 -15.56 8.25
C ALA A 64 17.32 -15.78 6.73
N ILE A 65 16.11 -15.73 6.17
CA ILE A 65 15.88 -15.76 4.72
C ILE A 65 16.44 -14.49 4.05
N ALA A 66 16.13 -13.31 4.59
CA ALA A 66 16.51 -12.05 3.97
C ALA A 66 18.04 -11.85 3.87
N VAL A 67 18.77 -12.32 4.89
CA VAL A 67 20.22 -12.03 5.04
C VAL A 67 21.12 -13.14 4.49
N ASN A 68 20.62 -14.38 4.37
CA ASN A 68 21.46 -15.54 4.05
C ASN A 68 21.09 -16.22 2.71
N GLU A 69 20.22 -15.63 1.90
CA GLU A 69 19.94 -16.18 0.58
C GLU A 69 21.04 -15.87 -0.44
N PRO A 70 21.46 -16.88 -1.23
CA PRO A 70 22.34 -16.62 -2.36
C PRO A 70 21.62 -15.72 -3.37
N GLU A 71 22.33 -14.78 -3.99
CA GLU A 71 21.81 -13.99 -5.10
C GLU A 71 21.28 -14.93 -6.18
N ALA A 72 20.01 -14.80 -6.53
CA ALA A 72 19.36 -15.74 -7.44
C ALA A 72 19.89 -15.56 -8.87
N GLU A 73 20.42 -16.65 -9.47
CA GLU A 73 20.42 -16.81 -10.92
C GLU A 73 18.96 -16.82 -11.40
N ALA A 74 18.72 -16.10 -12.50
CA ALA A 74 17.38 -15.80 -12.99
C ALA A 74 16.65 -17.07 -13.45
N GLU A 75 15.69 -17.56 -12.68
CA GLU A 75 14.70 -18.51 -13.18
C GLU A 75 13.25 -18.14 -12.77
N THR A 76 12.43 -18.23 -13.81
CA THR A 76 11.00 -18.00 -14.06
C THR A 76 10.01 -17.92 -12.90
N GLU A 77 9.17 -16.88 -13.00
CA GLU A 77 8.00 -16.55 -12.18
C GLU A 77 6.99 -17.70 -12.11
N ALA A 78 6.78 -18.23 -10.91
CA ALA A 78 5.57 -18.94 -10.54
C ALA A 78 4.75 -18.02 -9.62
N GLU A 79 3.60 -17.56 -10.10
CA GLU A 79 2.67 -16.72 -9.36
C GLU A 79 2.18 -17.42 -8.09
N SER A 80 2.48 -16.83 -6.93
CA SER A 80 1.81 -17.20 -5.68
C SER A 80 0.44 -16.53 -5.65
N GLU A 81 -0.64 -17.28 -5.45
CA GLU A 81 -1.97 -16.75 -5.11
C GLU A 81 -1.91 -16.01 -3.76
N ALA A 82 -1.48 -14.76 -3.81
CA ALA A 82 -1.72 -13.81 -2.74
C ALA A 82 -3.23 -13.67 -2.62
N LYS A 83 -3.76 -13.95 -1.42
CA LYS A 83 -5.17 -13.68 -1.12
C LYS A 83 -5.41 -12.20 -1.43
N ASP A 84 -6.13 -11.92 -2.51
CA ASP A 84 -6.34 -10.56 -2.98
C ASP A 84 -7.06 -9.78 -1.88
N LEU A 85 -6.32 -8.87 -1.23
CA LEU A 85 -6.87 -8.03 -0.18
C LEU A 85 -7.98 -7.14 -0.74
N GLY A 86 -7.96 -6.88 -2.05
CA GLY A 86 -9.01 -6.17 -2.77
C GLY A 86 -10.37 -6.88 -2.73
N GLU A 87 -10.38 -8.21 -2.64
CA GLU A 87 -11.61 -9.04 -2.59
C GLU A 87 -12.22 -9.13 -1.18
N VAL A 88 -11.64 -8.46 -0.18
CA VAL A 88 -12.28 -8.32 1.13
C VAL A 88 -13.53 -7.47 0.97
N SER A 89 -14.68 -8.02 1.37
CA SER A 89 -15.98 -7.38 1.26
C SER A 89 -16.55 -6.93 2.61
N ASP A 90 -17.29 -5.83 2.59
CA ASP A 90 -18.12 -5.35 3.71
C ASP A 90 -19.54 -5.95 3.72
N GLY A 91 -19.85 -6.84 2.77
CA GLY A 91 -21.16 -7.45 2.55
C GLY A 91 -21.97 -6.80 1.42
N TYR A 92 -21.56 -5.62 0.93
CA TYR A 92 -22.16 -4.92 -0.21
C TYR A 92 -21.18 -4.69 -1.34
N HIS A 93 -19.94 -4.33 -1.00
CA HIS A 93 -18.86 -4.09 -1.96
C HIS A 93 -17.56 -4.76 -1.52
N THR A 94 -16.69 -5.09 -2.47
CA THR A 94 -15.28 -5.40 -2.22
C THR A 94 -14.45 -4.11 -2.16
N PHE A 95 -13.24 -4.16 -1.61
CA PHE A 95 -12.33 -3.02 -1.70
C PHE A 95 -12.01 -2.68 -3.16
N ASN A 96 -11.81 -3.67 -4.04
CA ASN A 96 -11.58 -3.43 -5.47
C ASN A 96 -12.74 -2.60 -6.09
N GLU A 97 -13.99 -2.99 -5.83
CA GLU A 97 -15.18 -2.24 -6.28
C GLU A 97 -15.23 -0.81 -5.72
N LEU A 98 -14.95 -0.62 -4.42
CA LEU A 98 -14.91 0.70 -3.81
C LEU A 98 -13.79 1.59 -4.38
N TYR A 99 -12.64 1.01 -4.73
CA TYR A 99 -11.55 1.72 -5.40
C TYR A 99 -11.95 2.16 -6.82
N GLU A 100 -12.67 1.31 -7.56
CA GLU A 100 -13.22 1.66 -8.88
C GLU A 100 -14.25 2.80 -8.78
N HIS A 101 -15.20 2.70 -7.83
CA HIS A 101 -16.16 3.77 -7.55
C HIS A 101 -15.44 5.09 -7.22
N ARG A 102 -14.42 5.04 -6.36
CA ARG A 102 -13.62 6.21 -6.00
C ARG A 102 -12.98 6.87 -7.23
N HIS A 103 -12.38 6.09 -8.13
CA HIS A 103 -11.78 6.63 -9.36
C HIS A 103 -12.84 7.29 -10.25
N ALA A 104 -13.98 6.62 -10.46
CA ALA A 104 -15.06 7.14 -11.30
C ALA A 104 -15.66 8.43 -10.73
N LEU A 105 -16.00 8.45 -9.43
CA LEU A 105 -16.53 9.63 -8.74
C LEU A 105 -15.54 10.79 -8.78
N TYR A 106 -14.25 10.52 -8.54
CA TYR A 106 -13.24 11.58 -8.56
C TYR A 106 -13.01 12.14 -9.97
N LEU A 107 -13.09 11.30 -11.02
CA LEU A 107 -13.08 11.77 -12.41
C LEU A 107 -14.27 12.67 -12.73
N VAL A 108 -15.48 12.30 -12.29
CA VAL A 108 -16.69 13.12 -12.46
C VAL A 108 -16.48 14.50 -11.83
N ILE A 109 -15.99 14.54 -10.59
CA ILE A 109 -15.73 15.79 -9.88
C ILE A 109 -14.67 16.62 -10.62
N ALA A 110 -13.52 16.03 -10.96
CA ALA A 110 -12.43 16.72 -11.65
C ALA A 110 -12.87 17.29 -13.02
N ASN A 111 -13.61 16.50 -13.81
CA ASN A 111 -14.07 16.92 -15.13
C ASN A 111 -15.19 17.96 -15.06
N SER A 112 -15.97 17.97 -13.99
CA SER A 112 -17.09 18.93 -13.82
C SER A 112 -16.62 20.36 -13.57
N GLY A 113 -15.42 20.54 -12.99
CA GLY A 113 -14.91 21.85 -12.59
C GLY A 113 -15.67 22.52 -11.43
N LEU A 114 -16.59 21.80 -10.76
CA LEU A 114 -17.50 22.38 -9.76
C LEU A 114 -16.80 22.91 -8.50
N ILE A 115 -15.68 22.32 -8.10
CA ILE A 115 -15.03 22.64 -6.82
C ILE A 115 -13.65 23.28 -6.97
N GLY A 116 -13.16 23.44 -8.20
CA GLY A 116 -11.81 23.91 -8.44
C GLY A 116 -11.24 23.57 -9.80
N SER A 117 -10.05 24.12 -10.06
CA SER A 117 -9.31 23.84 -11.29
C SER A 117 -8.58 22.51 -11.19
N ALA A 118 -8.98 21.56 -12.03
CA ALA A 118 -8.38 20.24 -12.06
C ALA A 118 -7.17 20.17 -13.00
N TRP A 119 -6.22 19.30 -12.67
CA TRP A 119 -4.99 19.07 -13.41
C TRP A 119 -4.57 17.61 -13.35
N LYS A 120 -3.79 17.16 -14.34
CA LYS A 120 -3.22 15.81 -14.37
C LYS A 120 -1.73 15.80 -14.71
N SER A 121 -0.98 14.87 -14.14
CA SER A 121 0.45 14.69 -14.40
C SER A 121 0.88 13.24 -14.21
N LYS A 122 1.83 12.76 -15.03
CA LYS A 122 2.48 11.45 -14.79
C LYS A 122 3.63 11.51 -13.77
N LYS A 123 4.12 12.71 -13.47
CA LYS A 123 5.23 12.93 -12.52
C LYS A 123 4.75 13.69 -11.30
N HIS A 124 5.28 13.33 -10.13
CA HIS A 124 5.21 14.16 -8.93
C HIS A 124 6.02 15.45 -9.11
N TYR A 125 5.89 16.37 -8.15
CA TYR A 125 6.63 17.63 -8.13
C TYR A 125 8.16 17.44 -8.20
N ASP A 126 8.68 16.46 -7.45
CA ASP A 126 10.11 16.10 -7.42
C ASP A 126 10.60 15.39 -8.71
N GLY A 127 9.68 15.06 -9.63
CA GLY A 127 9.98 14.37 -10.88
C GLY A 127 9.86 12.84 -10.80
N SER A 128 9.64 12.27 -9.61
CA SER A 128 9.37 10.83 -9.47
C SER A 128 8.02 10.44 -10.07
N SER A 129 7.80 9.16 -10.33
CA SER A 129 6.55 8.63 -10.92
C SER A 129 6.30 7.21 -10.49
N TYR A 130 5.04 6.79 -10.51
CA TYR A 130 4.65 5.39 -10.28
C TYR A 130 4.20 4.76 -11.59
N ASN A 131 4.82 3.64 -11.98
CA ASN A 131 4.52 2.97 -13.24
C ASN A 131 3.05 2.48 -13.25
N GLY A 132 2.32 2.77 -14.33
CA GLY A 132 0.90 2.44 -14.47
C GLY A 132 -0.06 3.40 -13.77
N TRP A 133 0.43 4.50 -13.19
CA TRP A 133 -0.38 5.48 -12.47
C TRP A 133 -0.09 6.91 -12.90
N PHE A 134 -1.10 7.78 -12.79
CA PHE A 134 -0.96 9.21 -12.92
C PHE A 134 -1.63 9.95 -11.76
N LEU A 135 -1.17 11.17 -11.49
CA LEU A 135 -1.81 12.07 -10.54
C LEU A 135 -2.95 12.82 -11.22
N LEU A 136 -4.14 12.76 -10.62
CA LEU A 136 -5.24 13.68 -10.87
C LEU A 136 -5.39 14.55 -9.63
N GLY A 137 -5.33 15.86 -9.78
CA GLY A 137 -5.46 16.81 -8.69
C GLY A 137 -6.51 17.87 -8.99
N ILE A 138 -7.09 18.44 -7.94
CA ILE A 138 -8.02 19.57 -8.00
C ILE A 138 -7.55 20.62 -7.01
N GLU A 139 -7.32 21.83 -7.51
CA GLU A 139 -7.01 23.00 -6.69
C GLU A 139 -8.30 23.62 -6.19
N THR A 140 -8.53 23.48 -4.88
CA THR A 140 -9.70 24.07 -4.20
C THR A 140 -9.28 25.25 -3.35
N SER A 141 -10.24 26.07 -2.89
CA SER A 141 -9.98 27.15 -1.93
C SER A 141 -9.46 26.65 -0.57
N GLU A 142 -9.69 25.36 -0.25
CA GLU A 142 -9.30 24.72 1.01
C GLU A 142 -7.94 23.98 0.92
N GLY A 143 -7.29 24.05 -0.25
CA GLY A 143 -6.07 23.34 -0.57
C GLY A 143 -6.25 22.27 -1.64
N ASP A 144 -5.13 21.74 -2.15
CA ASP A 144 -5.14 20.75 -3.21
C ASP A 144 -5.65 19.39 -2.71
N ILE A 145 -6.45 18.73 -3.53
CA ILE A 145 -6.80 17.32 -3.36
C ILE A 145 -6.20 16.57 -4.53
N SER A 146 -5.49 15.47 -4.29
CA SER A 146 -4.93 14.65 -5.36
C SER A 146 -4.98 13.16 -5.08
N TYR A 147 -5.26 12.38 -6.11
CA TYR A 147 -5.19 10.92 -6.08
C TYR A 147 -4.34 10.39 -7.23
N HIS A 148 -3.72 9.23 -7.00
CA HIS A 148 -3.21 8.39 -8.07
C HIS A 148 -4.35 7.60 -8.70
N LEU A 149 -4.48 7.70 -10.02
CA LEU A 149 -5.42 6.93 -10.83
C LEU A 149 -4.65 6.02 -11.80
N PRO A 150 -5.21 4.86 -12.19
CA PRO A 150 -4.59 4.00 -13.19
C PRO A 150 -4.44 4.72 -14.53
N ASP A 151 -3.32 4.51 -15.22
CA ASP A 151 -3.03 5.11 -16.54
C ASP A 151 -4.11 4.81 -17.59
N ALA A 152 -4.85 3.71 -17.44
CA ALA A 152 -6.00 3.37 -18.30
C ALA A 152 -7.10 4.46 -18.29
N LEU A 153 -7.21 5.23 -17.20
CA LEU A 153 -8.17 6.33 -17.06
C LEU A 153 -7.60 7.69 -17.48
N TRP A 154 -6.35 7.75 -17.96
CA TRP A 154 -5.68 9.00 -18.32
C TRP A 154 -6.48 9.82 -19.33
N GLU A 155 -7.07 9.16 -20.33
CA GLU A 155 -7.89 9.81 -21.35
C GLU A 155 -9.26 10.22 -20.83
N ASN A 156 -9.78 9.60 -19.76
CA ASN A 156 -11.05 9.99 -19.13
C ASN A 156 -10.92 11.30 -18.35
N ALA A 157 -9.72 11.65 -17.85
CA ALA A 157 -9.46 12.93 -17.19
C ALA A 157 -9.32 14.05 -18.24
N LYS A 158 -10.38 14.84 -18.44
CA LYS A 158 -10.48 15.94 -19.41
C LYS A 158 -10.06 17.27 -18.79
N VAL A 159 -8.86 17.29 -18.23
CA VAL A 159 -8.34 18.40 -17.41
C VAL A 159 -6.95 18.83 -17.88
N THR A 160 -6.46 19.96 -17.36
CA THR A 160 -5.16 20.55 -17.75
C THR A 160 -4.02 19.57 -17.48
N LYS A 161 -3.21 19.29 -18.50
CA LYS A 161 -1.99 18.47 -18.35
C LYS A 161 -0.84 19.34 -17.87
N LEU A 162 -0.17 18.91 -16.80
CA LEU A 162 1.07 19.49 -16.32
C LEU A 162 2.25 18.57 -16.66
N GLU A 163 3.44 19.15 -16.77
CA GLU A 163 4.69 18.38 -16.90
C GLU A 163 5.04 17.66 -15.59
N ARG A 164 4.77 18.32 -14.46
CA ARG A 164 4.94 17.81 -13.10
C ARG A 164 3.74 18.20 -12.24
N GLY A 165 3.43 17.34 -11.28
CA GLY A 165 2.40 17.63 -10.29
C GLY A 165 2.79 18.78 -9.38
N LYS A 166 1.79 19.32 -8.68
CA LYS A 166 2.01 20.39 -7.69
C LYS A 166 2.73 19.86 -6.44
N LYS A 167 3.37 20.77 -5.72
CA LYS A 167 4.08 20.46 -4.48
C LYS A 167 3.07 20.02 -3.41
N TRP A 168 3.32 18.87 -2.79
CA TRP A 168 2.48 18.37 -1.70
C TRP A 168 2.61 19.28 -0.47
N ASP A 169 1.48 19.62 0.13
CA ASP A 169 1.35 20.52 1.28
C ASP A 169 1.37 19.78 2.63
N GLY A 170 1.52 18.45 2.63
CA GLY A 170 1.56 17.63 3.83
C GLY A 170 0.20 17.07 4.28
N HIS A 171 -0.87 17.24 3.49
CA HIS A 171 -2.21 16.76 3.84
C HIS A 171 -2.29 15.24 4.02
N ASN A 172 -3.08 14.80 5.01
CA ASN A 172 -3.40 13.39 5.24
C ASN A 172 -4.82 13.04 4.73
N SER A 173 -5.24 11.78 4.90
CA SER A 173 -6.55 11.31 4.42
C SER A 173 -7.74 12.05 5.06
N GLN A 174 -7.64 12.43 6.33
CA GLN A 174 -8.69 13.20 7.00
C GLN A 174 -8.80 14.62 6.44
N ASP A 175 -7.67 15.24 6.10
CA ASP A 175 -7.65 16.56 5.46
C ASP A 175 -8.37 16.50 4.10
N VAL A 176 -8.13 15.46 3.32
CA VAL A 176 -8.82 15.25 2.03
C VAL A 176 -10.33 15.14 2.22
N VAL A 177 -10.79 14.32 3.18
CA VAL A 177 -12.22 14.20 3.50
C VAL A 177 -12.81 15.54 3.93
N ASN A 178 -12.12 16.28 4.79
CA ASN A 178 -12.57 17.59 5.25
C ASN A 178 -12.67 18.59 4.09
N ARG A 179 -11.69 18.62 3.18
CA ARG A 179 -11.70 19.47 1.98
C ARG A 179 -12.87 19.12 1.06
N LEU A 180 -13.10 17.83 0.80
CA LEU A 180 -14.24 17.37 -0.01
C LEU A 180 -15.58 17.73 0.60
N MET A 181 -15.75 17.54 1.92
CA MET A 181 -17.00 17.88 2.61
C MET A 181 -17.29 19.39 2.59
N ARG A 182 -16.27 20.23 2.80
CA ARG A 182 -16.41 21.69 2.67
C ARG A 182 -16.73 22.08 1.23
N ALA A 183 -16.03 21.50 0.26
CA ALA A 183 -16.31 21.74 -1.15
C ALA A 183 -17.76 21.37 -1.51
N ALA A 184 -18.26 20.22 -1.05
CA ALA A 184 -19.64 19.79 -1.29
C ALA A 184 -20.70 20.75 -0.71
N GLN A 185 -20.42 21.40 0.42
CA GLN A 185 -21.31 22.42 1.00
C GLN A 185 -21.37 23.72 0.18
N ASN A 186 -20.36 23.95 -0.67
CA ASN A 186 -20.19 25.17 -1.44
C ASN A 186 -20.59 25.01 -2.92
N ILE A 187 -20.99 23.81 -3.35
CA ILE A 187 -21.53 23.59 -4.70
C ILE A 187 -22.99 24.06 -4.69
N ALA A 188 -23.30 25.06 -5.53
CA ALA A 188 -24.65 25.62 -5.71
C ALA A 188 -25.45 24.88 -6.78
#